data_AF-A0A8B6C3D3-F1
#
_entry.id   AF-A0A8B6C3D3-F1
#
_cell.length_a   1.000
_cell.length_b   1.000
_cell.length_c   1.000
_cell.angle_alpha   90.00
_cell.angle_beta   90.00
_cell.angle_gamma   90.00
#
_symmetry.space_group_name_H-M   'P 1'
#
loop_
_entity.id
_entity.type
_entity.pdbx_description
1 polymer ?
#
loop_
_entity_poly.entity_id
_entity_poly.type
_entity_poly.pdbx_seq_one_letter_code
_entity_poly.pdbx_strand_id
1 'polypeptide(L)'
;MLAESANSYIQYIDVYPGRTVRTEGSLGSSVVKNCLEGANIAGQGYHVYTDNFFTSPNLYLELWENYDTAACGTVRNTRAGLPKDIMCKKTVNVVTRGDHQFRQKGALLAVSWKDKKTVSVLSTIHNESIGQVTRQ
;
A
#
# COMPACT_ATOMS: atom_id res chain seq x y z
N MET A 1 -5.98 3.71 13.64
CA MET A 1 -5.00 3.30 14.66
C MET A 1 -3.70 2.94 13.98
N LEU A 2 -2.58 3.23 14.62
CA LEU A 2 -1.23 2.88 14.19
C LEU A 2 -0.61 2.04 15.30
N ALA A 3 -0.02 0.91 14.94
CA ALA A 3 0.62 0.00 15.88
C ALA A 3 1.96 -0.48 15.33
N GLU A 4 2.89 -0.72 16.25
CA GLU A 4 4.18 -1.30 15.93
C GLU A 4 4.03 -2.78 15.58
N SER A 5 4.65 -3.20 14.47
CA SER A 5 4.47 -4.55 13.93
C SER A 5 5.05 -5.67 14.81
N ALA A 6 6.07 -5.39 15.61
CA ALA A 6 6.81 -6.43 16.34
C ALA A 6 6.15 -6.80 17.68
N ASN A 7 5.61 -5.82 18.39
CA ASN A 7 5.06 -5.98 19.74
C ASN A 7 3.57 -5.60 19.83
N SER A 8 2.95 -5.21 18.71
CA SER A 8 1.55 -4.76 18.64
C SER A 8 1.24 -3.53 19.52
N TYR A 9 2.25 -2.78 19.93
CA TYR A 9 2.08 -1.56 20.73
C TYR A 9 1.39 -0.48 19.90
N ILE A 10 0.28 0.03 20.42
CA ILE A 10 -0.49 1.08 19.75
C ILE A 10 0.20 2.41 20.00
N GLN A 11 0.79 2.98 18.96
CA GLN A 11 1.45 4.28 19.03
C GLN A 11 0.44 5.43 18.96
N TYR A 12 -0.64 5.26 18.19
CA TYR A 12 -1.61 6.33 17.97
C TYR A 12 -3.00 5.81 17.61
N ILE A 13 -4.03 6.45 18.16
CA ILE A 13 -5.44 6.23 17.83
C ILE A 13 -6.08 7.58 17.54
N ASP A 14 -6.74 7.67 16.39
CA ASP A 14 -7.70 8.72 16.06
C ASP A 14 -9.07 8.07 15.83
N VAL A 15 -10.10 8.62 16.47
CA VAL A 15 -11.45 8.06 16.49
C VAL A 15 -12.29 8.72 15.41
N TYR A 16 -12.80 7.93 14.47
CA TYR A 16 -13.64 8.45 13.38
C TYR A 16 -15.04 8.84 13.89
N PRO A 17 -15.44 10.13 13.82
CA PRO A 17 -16.71 10.60 14.37
C PRO A 17 -17.91 10.43 13.42
N GLY A 18 -17.77 9.69 12.32
CA GLY A 18 -18.83 9.51 11.31
C GLY A 18 -18.85 10.56 10.19
N ARG A 19 -18.26 11.74 10.43
CA ARG A 19 -18.06 12.77 9.41
C ARG A 19 -16.84 13.62 9.74
N THR A 20 -15.92 13.73 8.79
CA THR A 20 -14.74 14.59 8.91
C THR A 20 -14.89 15.83 8.02
N VAL A 21 -14.15 16.89 8.36
CA VAL A 21 -13.98 18.04 7.48
C VAL A 21 -13.34 17.54 6.18
N ARG A 22 -13.81 18.06 5.03
CA ARG A 22 -13.26 17.70 3.73
C ARG A 22 -11.78 18.06 3.69
N THR A 23 -10.92 17.05 3.77
CA THR A 23 -9.49 17.17 3.50
C THR A 23 -9.25 17.02 2.00
N GLU A 24 -8.18 17.64 1.50
CA GLU A 24 -7.71 17.36 0.14
C GLU A 24 -7.26 15.90 0.03
N GLY A 25 -7.76 15.19 -0.99
CA GLY A 25 -7.46 13.78 -1.22
C GLY A 25 -8.52 12.80 -0.69
N SER A 26 -8.12 11.54 -0.52
CA SER A 26 -9.02 10.47 -0.08
C SER A 26 -9.02 10.32 1.44
N LEU A 27 -10.15 9.90 2.03
CA LEU A 27 -10.25 9.66 3.49
C LEU A 27 -9.14 8.71 3.98
N GLY A 28 -8.85 7.64 3.24
CA GLY A 28 -7.79 6.70 3.59
C GLY A 28 -6.41 7.37 3.62
N SER A 29 -6.12 8.26 2.67
CA SER A 29 -4.88 9.03 2.62
C SER A 29 -4.75 9.96 3.83
N SER A 30 -5.81 10.71 4.16
CA SER A 30 -5.80 11.60 5.32
C SER A 30 -5.57 10.83 6.62
N VAL A 31 -6.22 9.68 6.80
CA VAL A 31 -6.07 8.86 8.01
C VAL A 31 -4.63 8.39 8.19
N VAL A 32 -3.96 7.95 7.12
CA VAL A 32 -2.56 7.51 7.21
C VAL A 32 -1.66 8.67 7.62
N LYS A 33 -1.79 9.83 6.98
CA LYS A 33 -0.97 11.01 7.29
C LYS A 33 -1.20 11.50 8.73
N ASN A 34 -2.47 11.62 9.15
CA ASN A 34 -2.83 11.98 10.52
C ASN A 34 -2.24 11.01 11.54
N CYS A 35 -2.22 9.70 11.24
CA CYS A 35 -1.62 8.72 12.14
C CYS A 35 -0.10 8.88 12.25
N LEU A 36 0.60 9.15 11.16
CA LEU A 36 2.05 9.32 11.15
C LEU A 36 2.48 10.61 11.86
N GLU A 37 1.75 11.70 11.61
CA GLU A 37 1.96 12.99 12.26
C GLU A 37 1.58 12.93 13.74
N GLY A 38 0.43 12.34 14.07
CA GLY A 38 -0.05 12.21 15.44
C GLY A 38 0.81 11.30 16.32
N ALA A 39 1.43 10.26 15.74
CA ALA A 39 2.43 9.43 16.41
C ALA A 39 3.83 10.10 16.46
N ASN A 40 4.03 11.23 15.78
CA ASN A 40 5.31 11.89 15.60
C ASN A 40 6.39 10.92 15.06
N ILE A 41 6.07 10.18 13.99
CA ILE A 41 7.01 9.25 13.33
C ILE A 41 7.23 9.56 11.83
N ALA A 42 6.52 10.57 11.31
CA ALA A 42 6.79 11.11 9.98
C ALA A 42 8.25 11.59 9.88
N GLY A 43 8.93 11.29 8.79
CA GLY A 43 10.30 11.75 8.53
C GLY A 43 11.42 10.96 9.23
N GLN A 44 11.12 9.81 9.82
CA GLN A 44 12.08 9.03 10.62
C GLN A 44 12.54 7.73 9.93
N GLY A 45 12.22 7.53 8.66
CA GLY A 45 12.64 6.34 7.91
C GLY A 45 11.87 5.05 8.25
N TYR A 46 10.71 5.15 8.91
CA TYR A 46 9.88 3.98 9.22
C TYR A 46 9.21 3.39 7.98
N HIS A 47 8.89 2.09 8.07
CA HIS A 47 8.09 1.37 7.08
C HIS A 47 6.64 1.24 7.55
N VAL A 48 5.70 1.61 6.70
CA VAL A 48 4.26 1.55 7.00
C VAL A 48 3.61 0.45 6.17
N TYR A 49 2.89 -0.44 6.85
CA TYR A 49 2.08 -1.47 6.21
C TYR A 49 0.61 -1.11 6.31
N THR A 50 -0.10 -1.07 5.17
CA THR A 50 -1.51 -0.66 5.13
C THR A 50 -2.42 -1.69 4.48
N ASP A 51 -3.69 -1.68 4.88
CA ASP A 51 -4.75 -2.41 4.17
C ASP A 51 -5.25 -1.64 2.94
N ASN A 52 -5.94 -2.35 2.05
CA ASN A 52 -6.47 -1.89 0.76
C ASN A 52 -7.34 -0.62 0.79
N PHE A 53 -7.95 -0.30 1.93
CA PHE A 53 -8.70 0.95 2.08
C PHE A 53 -7.79 2.17 2.14
N PHE A 54 -6.59 2.01 2.71
CA PHE A 54 -5.61 3.06 2.93
C PHE A 54 -4.55 3.12 1.83
N THR A 55 -4.41 2.06 1.02
CA THR A 55 -3.42 2.01 -0.06
C THR A 55 -3.87 2.74 -1.34
N SER A 56 -3.00 3.59 -1.88
CA SER A 56 -3.13 4.17 -3.23
C SER A 56 -1.78 4.59 -3.81
N PRO A 57 -1.61 4.61 -5.15
CA PRO A 57 -0.37 5.06 -5.79
C PRO A 57 0.07 6.46 -5.36
N ASN A 58 -0.86 7.42 -5.37
CA ASN A 58 -0.55 8.81 -5.03
C ASN A 58 -0.09 8.95 -3.57
N LEU A 59 -0.76 8.27 -2.64
CA LEU A 59 -0.35 8.30 -1.23
C LEU A 59 1.06 7.73 -1.05
N TYR A 60 1.37 6.60 -1.69
CA TYR A 60 2.66 5.95 -1.47
C TYR A 60 3.82 6.76 -2.06
N LEU A 61 3.60 7.43 -3.19
CA LEU A 61 4.56 8.39 -3.72
C LEU A 61 4.71 9.61 -2.79
N GLU A 62 3.60 10.16 -2.28
CA GLU A 62 3.63 11.27 -1.32
C GLU A 62 4.38 10.90 -0.02
N LEU A 63 4.16 9.70 0.52
CA LEU A 63 4.87 9.22 1.71
C LEU A 63 6.38 9.04 1.44
N TRP A 64 6.73 8.54 0.27
CA TRP A 64 8.12 8.37 -0.13
C TRP A 64 8.83 9.71 -0.34
N GLU A 65 8.21 10.65 -1.05
CA GLU A 65 8.84 11.90 -1.47
C GLU A 65 8.84 12.97 -0.37
N ASN A 66 7.77 13.05 0.43
CA ASN A 66 7.54 14.17 1.36
C ASN A 66 7.66 13.78 2.84
N TYR A 67 7.51 12.49 3.18
CA TYR A 67 7.47 12.02 4.58
C TYR A 67 8.65 11.11 4.95
N ASP A 68 9.60 10.87 4.04
CA ASP A 68 10.71 9.90 4.23
C ASP A 68 10.21 8.59 4.86
N THR A 69 9.10 8.08 4.32
CA THR A 69 8.37 6.92 4.85
C THR A 69 8.07 5.95 3.73
N ALA A 70 8.66 4.77 3.77
CA ALA A 70 8.37 3.72 2.80
C ALA A 70 7.08 2.97 3.19
N ALA A 71 6.32 2.52 2.20
CA ALA A 71 5.00 1.94 2.42
C ALA A 71 4.79 0.65 1.62
N CYS A 72 4.01 -0.28 2.17
CA CYS A 72 3.62 -1.52 1.50
C CYS A 72 2.19 -1.89 1.87
N GLY A 73 1.39 -2.37 0.92
CA GLY A 73 0.01 -2.73 1.21
C GLY A 73 -0.72 -3.36 0.04
N THR A 74 -1.78 -4.09 0.36
CA THR A 74 -2.67 -4.63 -0.67
C THR A 74 -3.45 -3.50 -1.31
N VAL A 75 -3.80 -3.60 -2.60
CA VAL A 75 -4.55 -2.54 -3.29
C VAL A 75 -5.78 -3.09 -3.98
N ARG A 76 -6.90 -2.35 -3.90
CA ARG A 76 -8.08 -2.66 -4.72
C ARG A 76 -7.78 -2.34 -6.18
N ASN A 77 -7.99 -3.30 -7.07
CA ASN A 77 -7.76 -3.13 -8.51
C ASN A 77 -8.62 -2.02 -9.16
N THR A 78 -9.63 -1.50 -8.46
CA THR A 78 -10.46 -0.36 -8.89
C THR A 78 -9.84 0.99 -8.56
N ARG A 79 -8.71 1.05 -7.84
CA ARG A 79 -8.01 2.31 -7.55
C ARG A 79 -7.46 2.92 -8.82
N ALA A 80 -7.56 4.24 -8.93
CA ALA A 80 -6.98 5.00 -10.02
C ALA A 80 -5.43 4.96 -9.94
N GLY A 81 -4.77 5.12 -11.10
CA GLY A 81 -3.31 5.15 -11.19
C GLY A 81 -2.62 3.78 -11.21
N LEU A 82 -3.37 2.67 -11.23
CA LEU A 82 -2.80 1.33 -11.32
C LEU A 82 -2.51 0.89 -12.76
N PRO A 83 -1.44 0.10 -13.00
CA PRO A 83 -1.12 -0.47 -14.31
C PRO A 83 -2.18 -1.49 -14.71
N LYS A 84 -3.06 -1.10 -15.64
CA LYS A 84 -4.21 -1.92 -16.05
C LYS A 84 -3.81 -3.20 -16.78
N ASP A 85 -2.66 -3.17 -17.44
CA ASP A 85 -2.08 -4.31 -18.14
C ASP A 85 -1.73 -5.46 -17.19
N ILE A 86 -1.44 -5.20 -15.92
CA ILE A 86 -1.17 -6.27 -14.94
C ILE A 86 -2.23 -6.37 -13.82
N MET A 87 -3.02 -5.32 -13.56
CA MET A 87 -3.97 -5.30 -12.42
C MET A 87 -5.45 -5.27 -12.82
N CYS A 88 -5.81 -5.13 -14.10
CA CYS A 88 -7.24 -5.17 -14.44
C CYS A 88 -7.78 -6.61 -14.37
N LYS A 89 -9.04 -6.78 -13.93
CA LYS A 89 -9.66 -8.10 -13.74
C LYS A 89 -9.56 -9.00 -14.97
N LYS A 90 -9.69 -8.41 -16.17
CA LYS A 90 -9.60 -9.16 -17.42
C LYS A 90 -8.21 -9.74 -17.60
N THR A 91 -7.15 -8.96 -17.41
CA THR A 91 -5.79 -9.46 -17.58
C THR A 91 -5.38 -10.47 -16.52
N VAL A 92 -5.66 -10.20 -15.23
CA VAL A 92 -5.19 -11.10 -14.17
C VAL A 92 -5.96 -12.43 -14.09
N ASN A 93 -7.10 -12.54 -14.78
CA ASN A 93 -7.81 -13.80 -14.88
C ASN A 93 -7.24 -14.74 -15.95
N VAL A 94 -6.44 -14.24 -16.88
CA VAL A 94 -5.75 -15.05 -17.90
C VAL A 94 -4.44 -15.65 -17.35
N VAL A 95 -3.92 -15.09 -16.26
CA VAL A 95 -2.69 -15.51 -15.59
C VAL A 95 -2.89 -16.87 -14.91
N THR A 96 -1.91 -17.77 -15.04
CA THR A 96 -1.94 -19.09 -14.39
C THR A 96 -1.80 -18.93 -12.88
N ARG A 97 -2.46 -19.80 -12.11
CA ARG A 97 -2.26 -19.84 -10.66
C ARG A 97 -0.77 -20.12 -10.35
N GLY A 98 -0.17 -19.29 -9.50
CA GLY A 98 1.25 -19.32 -9.16
C GLY A 98 2.06 -18.26 -9.89
N ASP A 99 1.57 -17.76 -11.03
CA ASP A 99 2.26 -16.71 -11.77
C ASP A 99 2.03 -15.33 -11.14
N HIS A 100 3.01 -14.46 -11.37
CA HIS A 100 3.00 -13.08 -10.93
C HIS A 100 3.49 -12.15 -12.04
N GLN A 101 3.06 -10.90 -11.96
CA GLN A 101 3.47 -9.82 -12.85
C GLN A 101 3.74 -8.58 -12.01
N PHE A 102 4.65 -7.73 -12.46
CA PHE A 102 4.94 -6.48 -11.79
C PHE A 102 5.21 -5.35 -12.79
N ARG A 103 5.06 -4.12 -12.32
CA ARG A 103 5.48 -2.89 -13.00
C ARG A 103 6.06 -1.96 -11.95
N GLN A 104 7.16 -1.29 -12.29
CA GLN A 104 7.78 -0.31 -11.42
C GLN A 104 7.83 1.05 -12.12
N LYS A 105 7.50 2.11 -11.38
CA LYS A 105 7.68 3.50 -11.81
C LYS A 105 8.40 4.25 -10.69
N GLY A 106 9.67 4.56 -10.90
CA GLY A 106 10.52 5.15 -9.85
C GLY A 106 10.57 4.23 -8.63
N ALA A 107 10.28 4.78 -7.45
CA ALA A 107 10.21 4.01 -6.21
C ALA A 107 8.96 3.14 -6.07
N LEU A 108 7.90 3.38 -6.85
CA LEU A 108 6.64 2.67 -6.70
C LEU A 108 6.62 1.37 -7.52
N LEU A 109 6.64 0.25 -6.82
CA LEU A 109 6.44 -1.10 -7.35
C LEU A 109 4.97 -1.51 -7.22
N ALA A 110 4.43 -2.06 -8.29
CA ALA A 110 3.09 -2.61 -8.37
C ALA A 110 3.19 -4.09 -8.75
N VAL A 111 2.72 -4.99 -7.89
CA VAL A 111 2.79 -6.45 -8.08
C VAL A 111 1.38 -7.04 -8.08
N SER A 112 1.11 -7.95 -8.99
CA SER A 112 -0.10 -8.77 -9.01
C SER A 112 0.28 -10.23 -9.13
N TRP A 113 -0.28 -11.09 -8.28
CA TRP A 113 -0.13 -12.54 -8.42
C TRP A 113 -1.48 -13.25 -8.39
N LYS A 114 -1.52 -14.40 -9.05
CA LYS A 114 -2.71 -15.24 -9.09
C LYS A 114 -2.56 -16.40 -8.13
N ASP A 115 -3.38 -16.42 -7.07
CA ASP A 115 -3.65 -17.65 -6.31
C ASP A 115 -5.08 -18.14 -6.59
N LYS A 116 -5.90 -18.46 -5.57
CA LYS A 116 -7.34 -18.73 -5.74
C LYS A 116 -8.07 -17.48 -6.22
N LYS A 117 -7.65 -16.33 -5.70
CA LYS A 117 -8.05 -14.99 -6.15
C LYS A 117 -6.79 -14.22 -6.52
N THR A 118 -6.96 -13.22 -7.35
CA THR A 118 -5.91 -12.25 -7.64
C THR A 118 -5.67 -11.39 -6.41
N VAL A 119 -4.40 -11.21 -6.06
CA VAL A 119 -3.98 -10.23 -5.06
C VAL A 119 -3.06 -9.24 -5.74
N SER A 120 -3.25 -7.96 -5.43
CA SER A 120 -2.44 -6.85 -5.93
C SER A 120 -1.85 -6.12 -4.75
N VAL A 121 -0.57 -5.76 -4.85
CA VAL A 121 0.19 -5.04 -3.81
C VAL A 121 0.89 -3.84 -4.45
N LEU A 122 0.95 -2.75 -3.70
CA LEU A 122 1.85 -1.63 -3.95
C LEU A 122 2.95 -1.64 -2.90
N SER A 123 4.16 -1.27 -3.30
CA SER A 123 5.29 -1.12 -2.40
C SER A 123 6.22 -0.01 -2.86
N THR A 124 6.76 0.76 -1.92
CA THR A 124 7.96 1.58 -2.09
C THR A 124 9.16 1.05 -1.29
N ILE A 125 8.98 -0.09 -0.61
CA ILE A 125 10.00 -0.77 0.18
C ILE A 125 10.83 -1.73 -0.69
N HIS A 126 10.16 -2.42 -1.62
CA HIS A 126 10.74 -3.51 -2.37
C HIS A 126 11.05 -3.13 -3.81
N ASN A 127 12.12 -3.69 -4.35
CA ASN A 127 12.47 -3.65 -5.77
C ASN A 127 12.26 -5.03 -6.41
N GLU A 128 12.38 -5.10 -7.74
CA GLU A 128 12.23 -6.29 -8.58
C GLU A 128 13.31 -7.39 -8.37
N SER A 129 13.87 -7.53 -7.16
CA SER A 129 14.69 -8.70 -6.84
C SER A 129 13.76 -9.90 -6.63
N ILE A 130 13.49 -10.65 -7.70
CA ILE A 130 12.67 -11.86 -7.72
C ILE A 130 13.30 -12.91 -6.80
N GLY A 131 12.71 -13.12 -5.62
CA GLY A 131 12.92 -14.34 -4.83
C GLY A 131 11.96 -15.41 -5.33
N GLN A 132 12.46 -16.56 -5.78
CA GLN A 132 11.60 -17.73 -6.00
C GLN A 132 11.01 -18.17 -4.64
N VAL A 133 9.70 -18.03 -4.48
CA VAL A 133 9.01 -18.53 -3.29
C VAL A 133 8.60 -19.97 -3.55
N THR A 134 9.36 -20.93 -3.01
CA THR A 134 8.95 -22.33 -2.95
C THR A 134 7.85 -22.46 -1.90
N ARG A 135 6.68 -23.00 -2.28
CA ARG A 135 5.63 -23.34 -1.31
C ARG A 135 6.13 -24.51 -0.44
N GLN A 136 6.12 -24.34 0.88
CA GLN A 136 6.24 -25.44 1.84
C GLN A 136 4.96 -26.27 1.88
#